data_AF-A0A937UJ82-F1
#
_entry.id   AF-A0A937UJ82-F1
#
_cell.length_a   1.000
_cell.length_b   1.000
_cell.length_c   1.000
_cell.angle_alpha   90.00
_cell.angle_beta   90.00
_cell.angle_gamma   90.00
#
_symmetry.space_group_name_H-M   'P 1'
#
loop_
_entity.id
_entity.type
_entity.pdbx_description
1 polymer ?
#
loop_
_entity_poly.entity_id
_entity_poly.type
_entity_poly.pdbx_seq_one_letter_code
_entity_poly.pdbx_strand_id
1 'polypeptide(L)'
;MIMPCALRVLALTASSALAVQPIPAHRAKQIEDAAPAKPRVAPRQPRKVLLWVTPEHLMPKDPHKGYNIPYAVHAMKALGEKSGAFTPVVSQDVNAYLPENLRQFDAVVFCNASGHWITPSDEAIKTLGKHGDKAAVEKLLRQSLLDWVKGGHGVMAFHFAMGANRHWPEFRGMLGASYWGHPWNEEVAIDVEEPDHPLLAAFGRRKSFRLADEIFQFTDPWSRDKLRVLLSIDTRATNLGVKWIHREDYDFGLAWVRAYGEGRVFYTALGHRTEIFWNPTVLQFYLDGIQFAAGDLEAPTAPRADRPKKWHPGPTPPDVRAVKMEAKGGNVHEPTAAELKKIEAAAPAKAPAAPAEKRKVLVWGHPWTHLPNVTAEQAIAILGRKTGAFEAVVSDDPRLLLGDRLPRFDALVMNNIHERDPFLPDDFGRLNAEQKDAARKFDAAVKQSILDYVKGGKGIVGTHAATAAFQNWAAYGEMMGGYYGAHMVGDVVLKRDDATHPATACFGDEPFRIHEEIYFFRGPHTRKNLRVLLSFDLAQMPDPGKRPDKDYAVSWVRPYGMGRVFYTVLGHKVETHWNPHFLRHLLAGIQFAIGDLPGDAAPLTP
;
A
#
# COMPACT_ATOMS: atom_id res chain seq x y z
N MET A 1 -66.28 35.14 13.06
CA MET A 1 -65.86 34.49 11.80
C MET A 1 -64.41 34.84 11.53
N ILE A 2 -63.49 33.94 11.83
CA ILE A 2 -62.07 34.08 11.49
C ILE A 2 -61.74 32.84 10.66
N MET A 3 -61.52 33.02 9.35
CA MET A 3 -61.10 31.95 8.44
C MET A 3 -59.69 31.48 8.81
N PRO A 4 -59.40 30.17 8.80
CA PRO A 4 -58.04 29.70 8.87
C PRO A 4 -57.38 29.85 7.49
N CYS A 5 -56.25 30.55 7.47
CA CYS A 5 -55.40 30.70 6.31
C CYS A 5 -54.74 29.35 6.01
N ALA A 6 -55.20 28.66 4.95
CA ALA A 6 -54.62 27.41 4.50
C ALA A 6 -53.21 27.67 3.96
N LEU A 7 -52.20 27.20 4.70
CA LEU A 7 -50.81 27.11 4.23
C LEU A 7 -50.80 26.15 3.02
N ARG A 8 -50.78 26.68 1.80
CA ARG A 8 -50.55 25.89 0.59
C ARG A 8 -49.13 25.33 0.67
N VAL A 9 -49.00 24.07 1.05
CA VAL A 9 -47.84 23.26 0.70
C VAL A 9 -47.82 23.20 -0.82
N LEU A 10 -46.94 23.97 -1.46
CA LEU A 10 -46.55 23.65 -2.84
C LEU A 10 -45.89 22.28 -2.75
N ALA A 11 -46.65 21.23 -3.05
CA ALA A 11 -46.02 20.00 -3.52
C ALA A 11 -45.10 20.42 -4.66
N LEU A 12 -43.83 20.00 -4.64
CA LEU A 12 -43.09 19.91 -5.89
C LEU A 12 -43.91 18.96 -6.76
N THR A 13 -44.83 19.52 -7.55
CA THR A 13 -45.27 18.91 -8.80
C THR A 13 -43.99 18.62 -9.55
N ALA A 14 -43.85 17.39 -10.04
CA ALA A 14 -42.69 16.92 -10.79
C ALA A 14 -42.29 17.97 -11.83
N SER A 15 -41.38 18.86 -11.46
CA SER A 15 -40.94 19.96 -12.29
C SER A 15 -40.00 19.34 -13.29
N SER A 16 -40.44 19.33 -14.56
CA SER A 16 -39.67 18.98 -15.76
C SER A 16 -38.86 17.67 -15.65
N ALA A 17 -39.33 16.61 -16.30
CA ALA A 17 -38.57 15.37 -16.48
C ALA A 17 -37.08 15.68 -16.73
N LEU A 18 -36.25 15.37 -15.73
CA LEU A 18 -34.81 15.56 -15.82
C LEU A 18 -34.26 14.76 -16.99
N ALA A 19 -33.68 15.45 -17.96
CA ALA A 19 -32.95 14.83 -19.07
C ALA A 19 -31.56 14.38 -18.59
N VAL A 20 -31.52 13.43 -17.64
CA VAL A 20 -30.34 12.56 -17.56
C VAL A 20 -30.26 11.89 -18.94
N GLN A 21 -29.09 11.96 -19.57
CA GLN A 21 -28.92 11.47 -20.94
C GLN A 21 -29.45 10.03 -21.05
N PRO A 22 -30.20 9.69 -22.11
CA PRO A 22 -30.72 8.34 -22.27
C PRO A 22 -29.56 7.36 -22.48
N ILE A 23 -29.71 6.14 -21.98
CA ILE A 23 -28.79 5.04 -22.26
C ILE A 23 -29.32 4.19 -23.43
N PRO A 24 -28.44 3.47 -24.16
CA PRO A 24 -28.88 2.58 -25.23
C PRO A 24 -29.88 1.53 -24.72
N ALA A 25 -30.95 1.26 -25.48
CA ALA A 25 -32.04 0.38 -25.06
C ALA A 25 -31.57 -1.03 -24.65
N HIS A 26 -30.57 -1.59 -25.34
CA HIS A 26 -30.01 -2.89 -24.97
C HIS A 26 -29.30 -2.87 -23.60
N ARG A 27 -28.70 -1.73 -23.21
CA ARG A 27 -28.09 -1.56 -21.88
C ARG A 27 -29.13 -1.33 -20.80
N ALA A 28 -30.16 -0.52 -21.08
CA ALA A 28 -31.31 -0.39 -20.18
C ALA A 28 -31.93 -1.75 -19.85
N LYS A 29 -32.16 -2.57 -20.87
CA LYS A 29 -32.66 -3.93 -20.71
C LYS A 29 -31.72 -4.81 -19.88
N GLN A 30 -30.40 -4.76 -20.08
CA GLN A 30 -29.44 -5.52 -19.26
C GLN A 30 -29.54 -5.15 -17.77
N ILE A 31 -29.65 -3.87 -17.46
CA ILE A 31 -29.83 -3.37 -16.09
C ILE A 31 -31.15 -3.86 -15.51
N GLU A 32 -32.24 -3.72 -16.27
CA GLU A 32 -33.58 -4.15 -15.86
C GLU A 32 -33.64 -5.65 -15.62
N ASP A 33 -33.04 -6.47 -16.48
CA ASP A 33 -32.98 -7.92 -16.34
C ASP A 33 -32.19 -8.33 -15.09
N ALA A 34 -31.05 -7.66 -14.82
CA ALA A 34 -30.20 -7.92 -13.66
C ALA A 34 -30.77 -7.41 -12.33
N ALA A 35 -31.64 -6.39 -12.35
CA ALA A 35 -32.23 -5.82 -11.15
C ALA A 35 -33.13 -6.85 -10.42
N PRO A 36 -33.06 -6.95 -9.08
CA PRO A 36 -33.90 -7.86 -8.31
C PRO A 36 -35.40 -7.57 -8.50
N ALA A 37 -36.20 -8.62 -8.63
CA ALA A 37 -37.66 -8.50 -8.76
C ALA A 37 -38.38 -8.18 -7.44
N LYS A 38 -37.73 -8.39 -6.30
CA LYS A 38 -38.24 -8.08 -4.96
C LYS A 38 -37.09 -7.68 -4.04
N PRO A 39 -37.31 -6.80 -3.06
CA PRO A 39 -36.33 -6.55 -2.03
C PRO A 39 -36.18 -7.76 -1.12
N ARG A 40 -35.04 -7.83 -0.44
CA ARG A 40 -34.73 -8.93 0.48
C ARG A 40 -35.47 -8.78 1.81
N VAL A 41 -35.83 -7.54 2.17
CA VAL A 41 -36.74 -7.21 3.27
C VAL A 41 -37.90 -6.37 2.75
N ALA A 42 -39.11 -6.62 3.24
CA ALA A 42 -40.26 -5.81 2.85
C ALA A 42 -40.10 -4.37 3.41
N PRO A 43 -40.40 -3.32 2.62
CA PRO A 43 -40.42 -1.95 3.14
C PRO A 43 -41.43 -1.82 4.28
N ARG A 44 -41.04 -1.16 5.37
CA ARG A 44 -41.91 -0.95 6.54
C ARG A 44 -43.04 0.04 6.26
N GLN A 45 -42.80 0.92 5.30
CA GLN A 45 -43.74 1.92 4.79
C GLN A 45 -43.40 2.21 3.31
N PRO A 46 -44.30 2.83 2.53
CA PRO A 46 -43.94 3.36 1.22
C PRO A 46 -42.75 4.32 1.35
N ARG A 47 -41.65 4.03 0.65
CA ARG A 47 -40.42 4.85 0.69
C ARG A 47 -40.34 5.77 -0.51
N LYS A 48 -39.87 7.00 -0.30
CA LYS A 48 -39.50 7.94 -1.36
C LYS A 48 -38.01 8.24 -1.27
N VAL A 49 -37.25 7.97 -2.32
CA VAL A 49 -35.78 8.09 -2.31
C VAL A 49 -35.33 9.13 -3.32
N LEU A 50 -34.53 10.09 -2.86
CA LEU A 50 -33.91 11.10 -3.71
C LEU A 50 -32.66 10.52 -4.38
N LEU A 51 -32.69 10.36 -5.69
CA LEU A 51 -31.53 10.03 -6.51
C LEU A 51 -30.86 11.34 -6.93
N TRP A 52 -29.79 11.71 -6.22
CA TRP A 52 -29.07 12.95 -6.46
C TRP A 52 -27.98 12.76 -7.51
N VAL A 53 -27.99 13.62 -8.53
CA VAL A 53 -26.97 13.67 -9.59
C VAL A 53 -26.27 15.03 -9.60
N THR A 54 -25.14 15.12 -10.30
CA THR A 54 -24.43 16.38 -10.49
C THR A 54 -25.35 17.45 -11.09
N PRO A 55 -25.47 18.64 -10.47
CA PRO A 55 -26.22 19.75 -11.03
C PRO A 55 -25.78 20.12 -12.45
N GLU A 56 -26.73 20.57 -13.25
CA GLU A 56 -26.53 20.91 -14.67
C GLU A 56 -25.33 21.84 -14.91
N HIS A 57 -25.18 22.87 -14.07
CA HIS A 57 -24.08 23.83 -14.18
C HIS A 57 -22.69 23.24 -13.88
N LEU A 58 -22.61 22.08 -13.23
CA LEU A 58 -21.37 21.34 -12.94
C LEU A 58 -21.15 20.17 -13.88
N MET A 59 -22.21 19.63 -14.50
CA MET A 59 -22.17 18.46 -15.38
C MET A 59 -21.14 18.57 -16.53
N PRO A 60 -20.90 19.73 -17.17
CA PRO A 60 -19.88 19.84 -18.21
C PRO A 60 -18.46 19.49 -17.73
N LYS A 61 -18.15 19.64 -16.44
CA LYS A 61 -16.85 19.34 -15.83
C LYS A 61 -16.83 17.98 -15.10
N ASP A 62 -17.95 17.26 -15.10
CA ASP A 62 -18.03 15.98 -14.43
C ASP A 62 -17.29 14.89 -15.24
N PRO A 63 -16.33 14.16 -14.66
CA PRO A 63 -15.61 13.10 -15.35
C PRO A 63 -16.49 11.87 -15.68
N HIS A 64 -17.67 11.75 -15.07
CA HIS A 64 -18.60 10.62 -15.22
C HIS A 64 -19.79 10.95 -16.13
N LYS A 65 -19.81 12.14 -16.74
CA LYS A 65 -20.88 12.58 -17.62
C LYS A 65 -21.06 11.64 -18.83
N GLY A 66 -22.32 11.32 -19.13
CA GLY A 66 -22.74 10.64 -20.36
C GLY A 66 -22.47 9.14 -20.48
N TYR A 67 -21.55 8.55 -19.72
CA TYR A 67 -21.33 7.10 -19.75
C TYR A 67 -21.58 6.41 -18.41
N ASN A 68 -21.47 7.10 -17.26
CA ASN A 68 -21.64 6.47 -15.95
C ASN A 68 -22.92 6.98 -15.25
N ILE A 69 -23.07 8.29 -15.05
CA ILE A 69 -24.23 8.87 -14.33
C ILE A 69 -25.57 8.40 -14.93
N PRO A 70 -25.77 8.38 -16.26
CA PRO A 70 -26.98 7.82 -16.86
C PRO A 70 -27.30 6.37 -16.48
N TYR A 71 -26.28 5.50 -16.48
CA TYR A 71 -26.43 4.08 -16.17
C TYR A 71 -26.72 3.88 -14.69
N ALA A 72 -26.04 4.64 -13.82
CA ALA A 72 -26.28 4.66 -12.40
C ALA A 72 -27.73 5.06 -12.07
N VAL A 73 -28.23 6.15 -12.66
CA VAL A 73 -29.61 6.60 -12.46
C VAL A 73 -30.62 5.56 -12.94
N HIS A 74 -30.41 4.99 -14.13
CA HIS A 74 -31.31 3.94 -14.65
C HIS A 74 -31.33 2.72 -13.74
N ALA A 75 -30.17 2.28 -13.25
CA ALA A 75 -30.08 1.18 -12.30
C ALA A 75 -30.80 1.48 -10.99
N MET A 76 -30.58 2.65 -10.39
CA MET A 76 -31.24 3.01 -9.13
C MET A 76 -32.77 3.13 -9.30
N LYS A 77 -33.25 3.61 -10.45
CA LYS A 77 -34.69 3.60 -10.77
C LYS A 77 -35.22 2.17 -10.87
N ALA A 78 -34.56 1.32 -11.66
CA ALA A 78 -34.94 -0.08 -11.82
C ALA A 78 -34.97 -0.83 -10.48
N LEU A 79 -34.01 -0.56 -9.59
CA LEU A 79 -34.01 -1.12 -8.23
C LEU A 79 -35.26 -0.73 -7.45
N GLY A 80 -35.69 0.53 -7.47
CA GLY A 80 -36.90 0.97 -6.77
C GLY A 80 -38.19 0.44 -7.40
N GLU A 81 -38.35 0.68 -8.71
CA GLU A 81 -39.56 0.40 -9.48
C GLU A 81 -39.82 -1.10 -9.65
N LYS A 82 -38.80 -1.88 -10.03
CA LYS A 82 -38.96 -3.31 -10.30
C LYS A 82 -39.16 -4.11 -9.01
N SER A 83 -38.43 -3.75 -7.95
CA SER A 83 -38.52 -4.47 -6.68
C SER A 83 -39.73 -4.04 -5.84
N GLY A 84 -40.21 -2.80 -6.04
CA GLY A 84 -41.22 -2.19 -5.19
C GLY A 84 -40.67 -1.69 -3.85
N ALA A 85 -39.34 -1.60 -3.69
CA ALA A 85 -38.72 -1.19 -2.43
C ALA A 85 -38.91 0.30 -2.12
N PHE A 86 -38.92 1.16 -3.15
CA PHE A 86 -39.05 2.60 -3.02
C PHE A 86 -39.48 3.27 -4.32
N THR A 87 -40.07 4.46 -4.20
CA THR A 87 -40.32 5.36 -5.33
C THR A 87 -39.09 6.24 -5.58
N PRO A 88 -38.40 6.09 -6.73
CA PRO A 88 -37.25 6.91 -7.06
C PRO A 88 -37.67 8.33 -7.49
N VAL A 89 -36.94 9.33 -7.02
CA VAL A 89 -37.06 10.71 -7.49
C VAL A 89 -35.69 11.24 -7.86
N VAL A 90 -35.45 11.44 -9.15
CA VAL A 90 -34.19 12.03 -9.61
C VAL A 90 -34.25 13.54 -9.41
N SER A 91 -33.17 14.14 -8.90
CA SER A 91 -33.02 15.59 -8.84
C SER A 91 -31.57 16.02 -9.05
N GLN A 92 -31.43 17.20 -9.65
CA GLN A 92 -30.20 17.98 -9.72
C GLN A 92 -30.39 19.40 -9.15
N ASP A 93 -31.59 19.70 -8.65
CA ASP A 93 -31.98 20.99 -8.11
C ASP A 93 -31.71 21.04 -6.61
N VAL A 94 -30.81 21.94 -6.21
CA VAL A 94 -30.38 22.16 -4.82
C VAL A 94 -31.52 22.58 -3.90
N ASN A 95 -32.66 23.05 -4.45
CA ASN A 95 -33.89 23.26 -3.69
C ASN A 95 -34.36 22.01 -2.95
N ALA A 96 -34.03 20.81 -3.42
CA ALA A 96 -34.35 19.55 -2.76
C ALA A 96 -33.75 19.44 -1.34
N TYR A 97 -32.69 20.20 -1.05
CA TYR A 97 -32.03 20.20 0.26
C TYR A 97 -32.54 21.28 1.21
N LEU A 98 -33.54 22.08 0.84
CA LEU A 98 -34.26 22.90 1.83
C LEU A 98 -34.95 22.00 2.86
N PRO A 99 -34.99 22.37 4.16
CA PRO A 99 -35.57 21.50 5.20
C PRO A 99 -36.98 21.00 4.90
N GLU A 100 -37.85 21.87 4.39
CA GLU A 100 -39.23 21.57 4.03
C GLU A 100 -39.37 20.61 2.84
N ASN A 101 -38.36 20.57 1.97
CA ASN A 101 -38.31 19.73 0.79
C ASN A 101 -37.61 18.40 1.08
N LEU A 102 -36.51 18.41 1.83
CA LEU A 102 -35.72 17.22 2.13
C LEU A 102 -36.51 16.21 2.98
N ARG A 103 -37.33 16.70 3.91
CA ARG A 103 -38.17 15.88 4.80
C ARG A 103 -39.17 14.94 4.09
N GLN A 104 -39.43 15.15 2.80
CA GLN A 104 -40.33 14.29 2.03
C GLN A 104 -39.68 12.96 1.61
N PHE A 105 -38.36 12.85 1.77
CA PHE A 105 -37.60 11.66 1.39
C PHE A 105 -37.26 10.83 2.62
N ASP A 106 -37.12 9.52 2.43
CA ASP A 106 -36.68 8.57 3.45
C ASP A 106 -35.16 8.32 3.37
N ALA A 107 -34.58 8.46 2.17
CA ALA A 107 -33.14 8.31 1.92
C ALA A 107 -32.67 9.21 0.75
N VAL A 108 -31.39 9.57 0.75
CA VAL A 108 -30.71 10.19 -0.39
C VAL A 108 -29.64 9.24 -0.95
N VAL A 109 -29.61 9.05 -2.26
CA VAL A 109 -28.59 8.27 -2.98
C VAL A 109 -27.78 9.21 -3.86
N PHE A 110 -26.50 9.40 -3.54
CA PHE A 110 -25.57 10.18 -4.33
C PHE A 110 -25.05 9.35 -5.51
N CYS A 111 -25.60 9.58 -6.70
CA CYS A 111 -25.34 8.80 -7.90
C CYS A 111 -24.12 9.33 -8.68
N ASN A 112 -22.91 9.11 -8.15
CA ASN A 112 -21.66 9.65 -8.70
C ASN A 112 -21.65 11.17 -8.85
N ALA A 113 -22.47 11.88 -8.06
CA ALA A 113 -22.51 13.33 -8.06
C ALA A 113 -21.13 13.91 -7.74
N SER A 114 -20.71 14.95 -8.46
CA SER A 114 -19.38 15.55 -8.34
C SER A 114 -19.42 17.06 -8.13
N GLY A 115 -18.25 17.63 -7.83
CA GLY A 115 -18.08 19.07 -7.64
C GLY A 115 -18.68 19.60 -6.33
N HIS A 116 -18.74 20.93 -6.22
CA HIS A 116 -19.29 21.63 -5.06
C HIS A 116 -20.80 21.82 -5.20
N TRP A 117 -21.52 20.72 -5.43
CA TRP A 117 -22.93 20.77 -5.81
C TRP A 117 -23.85 21.38 -4.75
N ILE A 118 -23.43 21.40 -3.47
CA ILE A 118 -24.20 22.06 -2.40
C ILE A 118 -24.10 23.59 -2.46
N THR A 119 -23.07 24.13 -3.13
CA THR A 119 -22.94 25.55 -3.42
C THR A 119 -23.96 25.92 -4.51
N PRO A 120 -24.97 26.75 -4.22
CA PRO A 120 -26.01 27.07 -5.19
C PRO A 120 -25.40 27.86 -6.37
N SER A 121 -25.86 27.58 -7.59
CA SER A 121 -25.52 28.41 -8.75
C SER A 121 -26.18 29.78 -8.66
N ASP A 122 -25.72 30.73 -9.46
CA ASP A 122 -26.35 32.06 -9.52
C ASP A 122 -27.79 31.98 -10.01
N GLU A 123 -28.11 30.97 -10.84
CA GLU A 123 -29.48 30.65 -11.24
C GLU A 123 -30.32 30.14 -10.06
N ALA A 124 -29.79 29.21 -9.27
CA ALA A 124 -30.49 28.70 -8.09
C ALA A 124 -30.79 29.83 -7.09
N ILE A 125 -29.88 30.80 -6.94
CA ILE A 125 -30.06 31.97 -6.07
C ILE A 125 -31.24 32.85 -6.49
N LYS A 126 -31.64 32.88 -7.77
CA LYS A 126 -32.86 33.61 -8.17
C LYS A 126 -34.11 33.08 -7.45
N THR A 127 -34.13 31.80 -7.10
CA THR A 127 -35.25 31.16 -6.38
C THR A 127 -35.00 31.04 -4.87
N LEU A 128 -33.74 30.83 -4.47
CA LEU A 128 -33.32 30.61 -3.09
C LEU A 128 -32.95 31.88 -2.33
N GLY A 129 -32.77 33.01 -3.02
CA GLY A 129 -32.28 34.27 -2.45
C GLY A 129 -33.14 34.83 -1.32
N LYS A 130 -34.40 34.39 -1.21
CA LYS A 130 -35.27 34.68 -0.05
C LYS A 130 -34.70 34.16 1.28
N HIS A 131 -33.78 33.19 1.24
CA HIS A 131 -33.08 32.63 2.39
C HIS A 131 -31.71 33.30 2.66
N GLY A 132 -31.36 34.35 1.92
CA GLY A 132 -30.12 35.11 2.06
C GLY A 132 -29.25 35.06 0.82
N ASP A 133 -28.01 35.56 0.97
CA ASP A 133 -27.02 35.48 -0.09
C ASP A 133 -26.53 34.05 -0.35
N LYS A 134 -25.64 33.88 -1.33
CA LYS A 134 -25.10 32.58 -1.74
C LYS A 134 -24.49 31.78 -0.59
N ALA A 135 -23.77 32.44 0.31
CA ALA A 135 -23.13 31.78 1.45
C ALA A 135 -24.15 31.37 2.51
N ALA A 136 -25.14 32.22 2.79
CA ALA A 136 -26.22 31.92 3.71
C ALA A 136 -27.09 30.75 3.22
N VAL A 137 -27.43 30.72 1.92
CA VAL A 137 -28.18 29.62 1.31
C VAL A 137 -27.36 28.32 1.38
N GLU A 138 -26.10 28.34 0.99
CA GLU A 138 -25.25 27.16 1.09
C GLU A 138 -25.16 26.62 2.53
N LYS A 139 -24.98 27.51 3.51
CA LYS A 139 -24.97 27.13 4.93
C LYS A 139 -26.28 26.48 5.35
N LEU A 140 -27.43 27.02 4.92
CA LEU A 140 -28.75 26.46 5.19
C LEU A 140 -28.88 25.05 4.60
N LEU A 141 -28.54 24.85 3.34
CA LEU A 141 -28.66 23.56 2.66
C LEU A 141 -27.74 22.50 3.27
N ARG A 142 -26.50 22.88 3.62
CA ARG A 142 -25.54 22.02 4.32
C ARG A 142 -26.10 21.59 5.69
N GLN A 143 -26.59 22.54 6.47
CA GLN A 143 -27.14 22.28 7.80
C GLN A 143 -28.39 21.39 7.73
N SER A 144 -29.29 21.68 6.77
CA SER A 144 -30.49 20.87 6.50
C SER A 144 -30.15 19.40 6.28
N LEU A 145 -29.17 19.10 5.41
CA LEU A 145 -28.73 17.72 5.18
C LEU A 145 -28.14 17.07 6.44
N LEU A 146 -27.27 17.78 7.17
CA LEU A 146 -26.64 17.23 8.38
C LEU A 146 -27.66 16.93 9.48
N ASP A 147 -28.61 17.84 9.71
CA ASP A 147 -29.65 17.67 10.73
C ASP A 147 -30.63 16.57 10.33
N TRP A 148 -30.98 16.49 9.04
CA TRP A 148 -31.83 15.43 8.52
C TRP A 148 -31.19 14.05 8.71
N VAL A 149 -29.91 13.88 8.39
CA VAL A 149 -29.18 12.62 8.66
C VAL A 149 -29.09 12.36 10.16
N LYS A 150 -28.65 13.33 10.97
CA LYS A 150 -28.53 13.17 12.43
C LYS A 150 -29.86 12.84 13.11
N GLY A 151 -30.97 13.31 12.54
CA GLY A 151 -32.34 13.04 12.99
C GLY A 151 -32.86 11.64 12.66
N GLY A 152 -32.03 10.77 12.06
CA GLY A 152 -32.37 9.37 11.84
C GLY A 152 -32.68 9.00 10.40
N HIS A 153 -32.52 9.90 9.44
CA HIS A 153 -32.58 9.57 8.03
C HIS A 153 -31.23 9.06 7.49
N GLY A 154 -31.22 8.49 6.29
CA GLY A 154 -30.03 7.83 5.76
C GLY A 154 -29.57 8.32 4.39
N VAL A 155 -28.29 8.11 4.14
CA VAL A 155 -27.66 8.36 2.83
C VAL A 155 -26.90 7.13 2.34
N MET A 156 -26.95 6.93 1.04
CA MET A 156 -26.04 6.06 0.32
C MET A 156 -25.21 6.89 -0.64
N ALA A 157 -23.90 6.68 -0.64
CA ALA A 157 -23.00 7.26 -1.64
C ALA A 157 -22.24 6.13 -2.32
N PHE A 158 -22.00 6.24 -3.62
CA PHE A 158 -21.10 5.31 -4.30
C PHE A 158 -20.09 6.00 -5.19
N HIS A 159 -18.96 5.31 -5.35
CA HIS A 159 -17.84 5.66 -6.19
C HIS A 159 -17.44 7.15 -6.06
N PHE A 160 -17.59 7.97 -7.10
CA PHE A 160 -17.08 9.35 -7.13
C PHE A 160 -17.90 10.36 -6.33
N ALA A 161 -19.04 9.95 -5.76
CA ALA A 161 -19.73 10.76 -4.76
C ALA A 161 -18.82 11.14 -3.57
N MET A 162 -17.80 10.31 -3.27
CA MET A 162 -16.77 10.63 -2.27
C MET A 162 -15.84 11.80 -2.66
N GLY A 163 -15.75 12.09 -3.95
CA GLY A 163 -14.97 13.21 -4.49
C GLY A 163 -15.73 14.54 -4.51
N ALA A 164 -17.02 14.55 -4.18
CA ALA A 164 -17.83 15.77 -4.14
C ALA A 164 -17.61 16.58 -2.86
N ASN A 165 -17.97 17.87 -2.91
CA ASN A 165 -17.98 18.78 -1.77
C ASN A 165 -16.71 18.71 -0.89
N ARG A 166 -15.52 18.59 -1.49
CA ARG A 166 -14.25 18.45 -0.74
C ARG A 166 -13.96 19.65 0.17
N HIS A 167 -14.49 20.82 -0.17
CA HIS A 167 -14.45 22.05 0.61
C HIS A 167 -15.31 22.00 1.89
N TRP A 168 -16.12 20.96 2.08
CA TRP A 168 -17.06 20.80 3.19
C TRP A 168 -16.61 19.66 4.13
N PRO A 169 -15.88 19.96 5.23
CA PRO A 169 -15.34 18.95 6.14
C PRO A 169 -16.40 18.05 6.77
N GLU A 170 -17.58 18.55 7.09
CA GLU A 170 -18.64 17.78 7.73
C GLU A 170 -19.25 16.76 6.77
N PHE A 171 -19.28 17.01 5.46
CA PHE A 171 -19.71 16.02 4.46
C PHE A 171 -18.70 14.87 4.36
N ARG A 172 -17.41 15.19 4.28
CA ARG A 172 -16.32 14.18 4.38
C ARG A 172 -16.41 13.43 5.72
N GLY A 173 -16.70 14.16 6.79
CA GLY A 173 -16.94 13.62 8.12
C GLY A 173 -18.14 12.69 8.20
N MET A 174 -19.24 12.98 7.50
CA MET A 174 -20.45 12.16 7.41
C MET A 174 -20.20 10.88 6.63
N LEU A 175 -19.60 10.96 5.43
CA LEU A 175 -19.24 9.79 4.63
C LEU A 175 -18.10 8.97 5.26
N GLY A 176 -17.27 9.61 6.08
CA GLY A 176 -16.19 8.98 6.84
C GLY A 176 -14.83 8.97 6.13
N ALA A 177 -14.71 9.60 4.97
CA ALA A 177 -13.50 9.58 4.16
C ALA A 177 -13.45 10.77 3.19
N SER A 178 -12.33 10.90 2.47
CA SER A 178 -12.20 11.76 1.29
C SER A 178 -11.48 11.03 0.19
N TYR A 179 -11.84 11.30 -1.07
CA TYR A 179 -11.10 10.83 -2.24
C TYR A 179 -9.63 11.28 -2.19
N TRP A 180 -8.71 10.35 -2.44
CA TRP A 180 -7.27 10.62 -2.54
C TRP A 180 -6.70 10.27 -3.90
N GLY A 181 -7.10 9.14 -4.48
CA GLY A 181 -6.67 8.69 -5.81
C GLY A 181 -7.36 7.40 -6.23
N HIS A 182 -7.15 7.00 -7.48
CA HIS A 182 -7.69 5.78 -8.09
C HIS A 182 -6.56 4.85 -8.62
N PRO A 183 -5.82 4.14 -7.75
CA PRO A 183 -4.64 3.39 -8.19
C PRO A 183 -4.95 2.25 -9.17
N TRP A 184 -6.18 1.73 -9.16
CA TRP A 184 -6.59 0.60 -9.99
C TRP A 184 -7.70 0.99 -10.97
N ASN A 185 -7.55 0.57 -12.23
CA ASN A 185 -8.62 0.47 -13.22
C ASN A 185 -8.48 -0.88 -13.94
N GLU A 186 -8.61 -1.95 -13.16
CA GLU A 186 -8.35 -3.32 -13.55
C GLU A 186 -9.19 -4.27 -12.70
N GLU A 187 -9.04 -5.58 -12.92
CA GLU A 187 -9.63 -6.57 -12.03
C GLU A 187 -8.85 -6.67 -10.72
N VAL A 188 -9.53 -6.38 -9.61
CA VAL A 188 -8.98 -6.49 -8.26
C VAL A 188 -9.60 -7.68 -7.52
N ALA A 189 -8.86 -8.23 -6.56
CA ALA A 189 -9.43 -9.12 -5.57
C ALA A 189 -10.01 -8.28 -4.42
N ILE A 190 -11.21 -8.61 -3.98
CA ILE A 190 -11.95 -7.94 -2.92
C ILE A 190 -12.25 -8.96 -1.83
N ASP A 191 -11.86 -8.63 -0.62
CA ASP A 191 -12.24 -9.37 0.57
C ASP A 191 -13.64 -8.96 1.05
N VAL A 192 -14.43 -9.96 1.41
CA VAL A 192 -15.69 -9.81 2.12
C VAL A 192 -15.38 -9.84 3.62
N GLU A 193 -15.44 -8.68 4.23
CA GLU A 193 -14.94 -8.47 5.59
C GLU A 193 -15.82 -9.10 6.66
N GLU A 194 -17.12 -9.18 6.42
CA GLU A 194 -18.12 -9.80 7.30
C GLU A 194 -19.12 -10.59 6.47
N PRO A 195 -18.81 -11.83 6.07
CA PRO A 195 -19.70 -12.61 5.21
C PRO A 195 -21.13 -12.78 5.74
N ASP A 196 -21.33 -12.65 7.06
CA ASP A 196 -22.63 -12.71 7.73
C ASP A 196 -23.28 -11.34 8.00
N HIS A 197 -22.62 -10.23 7.67
CA HIS A 197 -23.23 -8.91 7.83
C HIS A 197 -24.44 -8.78 6.89
N PRO A 198 -25.60 -8.24 7.32
CA PRO A 198 -26.82 -8.21 6.51
C PRO A 198 -26.63 -7.57 5.13
N LEU A 199 -25.83 -6.50 5.03
CA LEU A 199 -25.51 -5.86 3.76
C LEU A 199 -24.62 -6.68 2.82
N LEU A 200 -23.99 -7.76 3.28
CA LEU A 200 -23.12 -8.60 2.45
C LEU A 200 -23.81 -9.89 1.99
N ALA A 201 -25.11 -10.04 2.25
CA ALA A 201 -25.90 -11.21 1.89
C ALA A 201 -25.84 -11.54 0.37
N ALA A 202 -25.78 -10.51 -0.49
CA ALA A 202 -25.67 -10.66 -1.94
C ALA A 202 -24.43 -11.48 -2.37
N PHE A 203 -23.37 -11.49 -1.56
CA PHE A 203 -22.12 -12.21 -1.85
C PHE A 203 -22.13 -13.66 -1.36
N GLY A 204 -23.23 -14.18 -0.80
CA GLY A 204 -23.39 -15.61 -0.53
C GLY A 204 -22.39 -16.19 0.47
N ARG A 205 -22.04 -15.43 1.52
CA ARG A 205 -21.04 -15.79 2.55
C ARG A 205 -19.63 -16.12 2.03
N ARG A 206 -19.32 -15.80 0.77
CA ARG A 206 -17.96 -15.97 0.24
C ARG A 206 -16.98 -15.08 1.01
N LYS A 207 -15.72 -15.50 1.10
CA LYS A 207 -14.66 -14.74 1.78
C LYS A 207 -14.02 -13.69 0.89
N SER A 208 -13.99 -13.92 -0.42
CA SER A 208 -13.41 -13.03 -1.41
C SER A 208 -14.12 -13.19 -2.76
N PHE A 209 -13.99 -12.18 -3.61
CA PHE A 209 -14.40 -12.21 -5.02
C PHE A 209 -13.48 -11.34 -5.86
N ARG A 210 -13.57 -11.47 -7.19
CA ARG A 210 -12.86 -10.60 -8.12
C ARG A 210 -13.85 -9.74 -8.90
N LEU A 211 -13.49 -8.50 -9.15
CA LEU A 211 -14.31 -7.54 -9.88
C LEU A 211 -13.40 -6.54 -10.59
N ALA A 212 -13.73 -6.24 -11.84
CA ALA A 212 -13.08 -5.16 -12.57
C ALA A 212 -13.85 -3.86 -12.40
N ASP A 213 -13.17 -2.83 -11.88
CA ASP A 213 -13.70 -1.48 -11.73
C ASP A 213 -12.56 -0.46 -11.64
N GLU A 214 -12.88 0.83 -11.56
CA GLU A 214 -11.93 1.85 -11.08
C GLU A 214 -12.06 1.99 -9.56
N ILE A 215 -10.98 1.71 -8.84
CA ILE A 215 -11.00 1.59 -7.38
C ILE A 215 -10.15 2.66 -6.72
N PHE A 216 -10.75 3.28 -5.69
CA PHE A 216 -10.16 4.38 -4.94
C PHE A 216 -9.34 3.91 -3.75
N GLN A 217 -8.45 4.80 -3.33
CA GLN A 217 -7.95 4.87 -1.98
C GLN A 217 -8.39 6.19 -1.33
N PHE A 218 -8.46 6.19 0.00
CA PHE A 218 -9.05 7.28 0.76
C PHE A 218 -8.07 7.93 1.73
N THR A 219 -8.25 9.24 1.92
CA THR A 219 -7.54 10.07 2.90
C THR A 219 -8.49 10.52 4.02
N ASP A 220 -8.00 11.40 4.90
CA ASP A 220 -8.71 11.89 6.07
C ASP A 220 -10.15 12.35 5.76
N PRO A 221 -11.13 11.98 6.61
CA PRO A 221 -10.97 11.41 7.96
C PRO A 221 -11.03 9.86 8.03
N TRP A 222 -10.65 9.14 6.97
CA TRP A 222 -10.67 7.67 6.93
C TRP A 222 -9.98 7.04 8.15
N SER A 223 -10.69 6.14 8.85
CA SER A 223 -10.11 5.25 9.86
C SER A 223 -11.03 4.06 10.14
N ARG A 224 -10.45 2.88 10.29
CA ARG A 224 -11.17 1.67 10.75
C ARG A 224 -11.73 1.81 12.16
N ASP A 225 -11.20 2.69 12.98
CA ASP A 225 -11.72 2.95 14.33
C ASP A 225 -13.05 3.71 14.29
N LYS A 226 -13.38 4.33 13.16
CA LYS A 226 -14.59 5.15 12.96
C LYS A 226 -15.59 4.52 11.99
N LEU A 227 -15.19 3.46 11.29
CA LEU A 227 -15.96 2.87 10.18
C LEU A 227 -16.08 1.36 10.36
N ARG A 228 -17.28 0.83 10.15
CA ARG A 228 -17.45 -0.61 10.01
C ARG A 228 -17.23 -1.00 8.56
N VAL A 229 -16.00 -1.40 8.24
CA VAL A 229 -15.59 -1.80 6.89
C VAL A 229 -16.15 -3.18 6.53
N LEU A 230 -16.80 -3.25 5.37
CA LEU A 230 -17.53 -4.41 4.84
C LEU A 230 -16.84 -5.04 3.63
N LEU A 231 -16.21 -4.25 2.77
CA LEU A 231 -15.39 -4.73 1.66
C LEU A 231 -14.03 -4.03 1.74
N SER A 232 -12.95 -4.72 1.37
CA SER A 232 -11.62 -4.13 1.19
C SER A 232 -10.88 -4.78 0.03
N ILE A 233 -9.88 -4.11 -0.52
CA ILE A 233 -8.93 -4.75 -1.44
C ILE A 233 -8.27 -5.91 -0.70
N ASP A 234 -8.31 -7.08 -1.31
CA ASP A 234 -7.44 -8.16 -0.93
C ASP A 234 -6.05 -7.89 -1.51
N THR A 235 -5.19 -7.30 -0.68
CA THR A 235 -3.81 -6.94 -1.01
C THR A 235 -2.93 -8.17 -1.30
N ARG A 236 -3.39 -9.37 -0.96
CA ARG A 236 -2.70 -10.64 -1.25
C ARG A 236 -2.91 -11.07 -2.70
N ALA A 237 -4.03 -10.71 -3.30
CA ALA A 237 -4.45 -11.20 -4.62
C ALA A 237 -4.73 -10.06 -5.63
N THR A 238 -4.39 -8.83 -5.27
CA THR A 238 -4.50 -7.64 -6.12
C THR A 238 -3.11 -7.16 -6.53
N ASN A 239 -2.98 -6.67 -7.77
CA ASN A 239 -1.76 -6.06 -8.26
C ASN A 239 -1.41 -4.79 -7.45
N LEU A 240 -0.35 -4.84 -6.63
CA LEU A 240 0.13 -3.69 -5.86
C LEU A 240 1.29 -2.93 -6.55
N GLY A 241 1.67 -3.36 -7.76
CA GLY A 241 2.67 -2.70 -8.59
C GLY A 241 2.13 -1.49 -9.36
N VAL A 242 0.86 -1.11 -9.16
CA VAL A 242 0.26 0.06 -9.79
C VAL A 242 0.83 1.37 -9.24
N LYS A 243 0.80 2.41 -10.07
CA LYS A 243 1.21 3.76 -9.68
C LYS A 243 0.21 4.38 -8.70
N TRP A 244 0.66 5.42 -8.01
CA TRP A 244 -0.17 6.29 -7.17
C TRP A 244 -0.84 5.63 -5.96
N ILE A 245 -0.40 4.46 -5.49
CA ILE A 245 -0.74 4.03 -4.13
C ILE A 245 -0.07 5.00 -3.14
N HIS A 246 -0.86 5.71 -2.36
CA HIS A 246 -0.43 6.70 -1.37
C HIS A 246 -0.53 6.18 0.07
N ARG A 247 -1.47 5.27 0.35
CA ARG A 247 -1.63 4.72 1.70
C ARG A 247 -0.47 3.79 2.05
N GLU A 248 0.30 4.16 3.07
CA GLU A 248 1.47 3.39 3.55
C GLU A 248 1.09 2.22 4.46
N ASP A 249 -0.12 2.23 5.02
CA ASP A 249 -0.69 1.14 5.82
C ASP A 249 -1.38 0.06 4.97
N TYR A 250 -1.59 0.33 3.68
CA TYR A 250 -2.17 -0.58 2.69
C TYR A 250 -3.54 -1.10 3.10
N ASP A 251 -4.28 -0.27 3.83
CA ASP A 251 -5.67 -0.47 4.17
C ASP A 251 -6.58 0.23 3.15
N PHE A 252 -7.16 -0.54 2.24
CA PHE A 252 -8.04 -0.01 1.20
C PHE A 252 -9.46 -0.55 1.40
N GLY A 253 -10.22 0.06 2.30
CA GLY A 253 -11.65 -0.24 2.42
C GLY A 253 -12.42 0.22 1.19
N LEU A 254 -13.34 -0.60 0.71
CA LEU A 254 -14.14 -0.38 -0.51
C LEU A 254 -15.63 -0.25 -0.23
N ALA A 255 -16.10 -0.68 0.93
CA ALA A 255 -17.46 -0.41 1.37
C ALA A 255 -17.51 -0.40 2.88
N TRP A 256 -18.35 0.45 3.45
CA TRP A 256 -18.52 0.54 4.89
C TRP A 256 -19.86 1.14 5.27
N VAL A 257 -20.23 0.91 6.53
CA VAL A 257 -21.33 1.59 7.18
C VAL A 257 -20.86 2.32 8.42
N ARG A 258 -21.63 3.33 8.81
CA ARG A 258 -21.50 4.02 10.10
C ARG A 258 -22.79 4.72 10.50
N ALA A 259 -22.92 4.97 11.80
CA ALA A 259 -23.88 5.92 12.32
C ALA A 259 -23.34 7.35 12.18
N TYR A 260 -24.25 8.31 11.97
CA TYR A 260 -23.94 9.74 12.03
C TYR A 260 -25.10 10.46 12.73
N GLY A 261 -24.94 10.72 14.04
CA GLY A 261 -26.10 10.89 14.91
C GLY A 261 -26.92 9.60 14.92
N GLU A 262 -28.24 9.71 14.79
CA GLU A 262 -29.15 8.56 14.64
C GLU A 262 -29.22 8.05 13.18
N GLY A 263 -28.53 8.74 12.26
CA GLY A 263 -28.59 8.48 10.82
C GLY A 263 -27.78 7.27 10.37
N ARG A 264 -28.16 6.74 9.21
CA ARG A 264 -27.55 5.55 8.58
C ARG A 264 -26.77 5.96 7.33
N VAL A 265 -25.46 5.82 7.36
CA VAL A 265 -24.59 6.13 6.22
C VAL A 265 -24.01 4.84 5.66
N PHE A 266 -24.22 4.62 4.36
CA PHE A 266 -23.59 3.54 3.61
C PHE A 266 -22.76 4.12 2.46
N TYR A 267 -21.54 3.64 2.31
CA TYR A 267 -20.69 3.97 1.18
C TYR A 267 -20.12 2.72 0.51
N THR A 268 -19.96 2.78 -0.80
CA THR A 268 -19.15 1.82 -1.56
C THR A 268 -18.38 2.46 -2.72
N ALA A 269 -17.14 2.06 -2.92
CA ALA A 269 -16.28 2.51 -4.02
C ALA A 269 -16.66 1.90 -5.38
N LEU A 270 -17.49 0.85 -5.39
CA LEU A 270 -17.92 0.18 -6.61
C LEU A 270 -18.91 1.08 -7.36
N GLY A 271 -18.70 1.29 -8.66
CA GLY A 271 -19.63 2.04 -9.50
C GLY A 271 -19.00 2.95 -10.56
N HIS A 272 -17.82 2.64 -11.10
CA HIS A 272 -17.22 3.38 -12.22
C HIS A 272 -17.56 2.77 -13.58
N ARG A 273 -17.24 1.49 -13.76
CA ARG A 273 -17.48 0.77 -15.02
C ARG A 273 -18.98 0.56 -15.22
N THR A 274 -19.43 0.71 -16.47
CA THR A 274 -20.85 0.54 -16.81
C THR A 274 -21.38 -0.85 -16.45
N GLU A 275 -20.52 -1.85 -16.53
CA GLU A 275 -20.75 -3.25 -16.22
C GLU A 275 -21.22 -3.48 -14.79
N ILE A 276 -20.86 -2.59 -13.87
CA ILE A 276 -21.28 -2.65 -12.48
C ILE A 276 -22.82 -2.55 -12.38
N PHE A 277 -23.44 -1.77 -13.26
CA PHE A 277 -24.88 -1.48 -13.23
C PHE A 277 -25.75 -2.59 -13.81
N TRP A 278 -25.19 -3.66 -14.39
CA TRP A 278 -25.91 -4.89 -14.73
C TRP A 278 -25.28 -6.13 -14.10
N ASN A 279 -24.47 -5.95 -13.05
CA ASN A 279 -24.01 -7.05 -12.22
C ASN A 279 -25.08 -7.36 -11.16
N PRO A 280 -25.75 -8.54 -11.21
CA PRO A 280 -26.87 -8.82 -10.31
C PRO A 280 -26.47 -8.85 -8.84
N THR A 281 -25.25 -9.29 -8.51
CA THR A 281 -24.73 -9.28 -7.14
C THR A 281 -24.56 -7.84 -6.64
N VAL A 282 -23.98 -6.95 -7.46
CA VAL A 282 -23.78 -5.55 -7.06
C VAL A 282 -25.12 -4.79 -7.02
N LEU A 283 -26.05 -5.06 -7.92
CA LEU A 283 -27.39 -4.47 -7.87
C LEU A 283 -28.17 -4.87 -6.61
N GLN A 284 -28.08 -6.15 -6.19
CA GLN A 284 -28.65 -6.56 -4.91
C GLN A 284 -27.94 -5.89 -3.72
N PHE A 285 -26.61 -5.73 -3.78
CA PHE A 285 -25.84 -5.03 -2.76
C PHE A 285 -26.24 -3.55 -2.64
N TYR A 286 -26.46 -2.87 -3.76
CA TYR A 286 -26.97 -1.51 -3.78
C TYR A 286 -28.39 -1.43 -3.22
N LEU A 287 -29.30 -2.34 -3.60
CA LEU A 287 -30.66 -2.36 -3.07
C LEU A 287 -30.66 -2.52 -1.55
N ASP A 288 -29.90 -3.46 -1.02
CA ASP A 288 -29.75 -3.67 0.42
C ASP A 288 -29.19 -2.40 1.11
N GLY A 289 -28.22 -1.72 0.48
CA GLY A 289 -27.67 -0.44 0.96
C GLY A 289 -28.70 0.69 1.01
N ILE A 290 -29.56 0.81 -0.01
CA ILE A 290 -30.66 1.79 -0.05
C ILE A 290 -31.71 1.46 1.02
N GLN A 291 -32.06 0.18 1.19
CA GLN A 291 -32.99 -0.25 2.22
C GLN A 291 -32.45 0.00 3.64
N PHE A 292 -31.14 -0.13 3.84
CA PHE A 292 -30.49 0.26 5.09
C PHE A 292 -30.56 1.78 5.31
N ALA A 293 -30.23 2.59 4.31
CA ALA A 293 -30.35 4.04 4.42
C ALA A 293 -31.80 4.47 4.74
N ALA A 294 -32.79 3.90 4.06
CA ALA A 294 -34.21 4.15 4.30
C ALA A 294 -34.72 3.62 5.65
N GLY A 295 -33.99 2.71 6.31
CA GLY A 295 -34.35 2.16 7.62
C GLY A 295 -35.28 0.93 7.57
N ASP A 296 -35.31 0.22 6.45
CA ASP A 296 -36.04 -1.05 6.31
C ASP A 296 -35.16 -2.25 6.67
N LEU A 297 -33.88 -2.22 6.28
CA LEU A 297 -32.90 -3.25 6.58
C LEU A 297 -32.02 -2.83 7.77
N GLU A 298 -32.14 -3.53 8.89
CA GLU A 298 -31.27 -3.34 10.04
C GLU A 298 -29.88 -3.94 9.80
N ALA A 299 -28.84 -3.21 10.17
CA ALA A 299 -27.46 -3.69 10.14
C ALA A 299 -26.61 -2.96 11.19
N PRO A 300 -25.65 -3.65 11.84
CA PRO A 300 -24.78 -3.03 12.83
C PRO A 300 -23.85 -2.00 12.17
N THR A 301 -23.67 -0.85 12.82
CA THR A 301 -22.84 0.26 12.29
C THR A 301 -21.59 0.54 13.10
N ALA A 302 -21.48 -0.05 14.29
CA ALA A 302 -20.33 0.13 15.17
C ALA A 302 -19.04 -0.38 14.50
N PRO A 303 -17.94 0.39 14.55
CA PRO A 303 -16.62 -0.05 14.10
C PRO A 303 -16.16 -1.30 14.86
N ARG A 304 -15.24 -2.08 14.26
CA ARG A 304 -14.69 -3.30 14.88
C ARG A 304 -13.24 -3.10 15.29
N ALA A 305 -13.05 -2.68 16.54
CA ALA A 305 -11.72 -2.45 17.11
C ALA A 305 -10.95 -3.75 17.40
N ASP A 306 -11.64 -4.87 17.52
CA ASP A 306 -11.13 -6.20 17.88
C ASP A 306 -10.67 -7.04 16.68
N ARG A 307 -10.84 -6.55 15.45
CA ARG A 307 -10.51 -7.33 14.27
C ARG A 307 -8.98 -7.37 14.06
N PRO A 308 -8.37 -8.57 13.91
CA PRO A 308 -6.96 -8.66 13.55
C PRO A 308 -6.72 -8.00 12.19
N LYS A 309 -5.73 -7.09 12.16
CA LYS A 309 -5.22 -6.51 10.91
C LYS A 309 -4.75 -7.65 10.01
N LYS A 310 -5.15 -7.65 8.74
CA LYS A 310 -4.72 -8.68 7.78
C LYS A 310 -3.22 -8.60 7.55
N TRP A 311 -2.64 -9.68 7.02
CA TRP A 311 -1.25 -9.64 6.59
C TRP A 311 -1.09 -8.57 5.49
N HIS A 312 -0.22 -7.60 5.76
CA HIS A 312 0.25 -6.62 4.81
C HIS A 312 1.73 -6.90 4.61
N PRO A 313 2.23 -7.11 3.38
CA PRO A 313 3.67 -7.29 3.11
C PRO A 313 4.47 -5.98 3.32
N GLY A 314 4.02 -5.08 4.19
CA GLY A 314 4.62 -3.77 4.40
C GLY A 314 5.76 -3.72 5.40
N PRO A 315 6.29 -2.51 5.68
CA PRO A 315 7.30 -2.35 6.71
C PRO A 315 6.73 -2.91 8.00
N THR A 316 7.58 -3.55 8.79
CA THR A 316 7.14 -4.02 10.10
C THR A 316 6.82 -2.79 10.95
N PRO A 317 5.60 -2.71 11.54
CA PRO A 317 5.25 -1.61 12.43
C PRO A 317 6.30 -1.45 13.55
N PRO A 318 6.63 -0.22 13.99
CA PRO A 318 7.71 0.01 14.97
C PRO A 318 7.55 -0.77 16.28
N ASP A 319 6.32 -0.92 16.77
CA ASP A 319 5.97 -1.71 17.95
C ASP A 319 6.22 -3.21 17.74
N VAL A 320 5.85 -3.74 16.58
CA VAL A 320 6.11 -5.14 16.21
C VAL A 320 7.62 -5.36 16.01
N ARG A 321 8.33 -4.42 15.38
CA ARG A 321 9.79 -4.46 15.21
C ARG A 321 10.49 -4.56 16.56
N ALA A 322 10.09 -3.73 17.53
CA ALA A 322 10.64 -3.76 18.88
C ALA A 322 10.42 -5.11 19.57
N VAL A 323 9.19 -5.66 19.52
CA VAL A 323 8.86 -6.97 20.09
C VAL A 323 9.71 -8.09 19.47
N LYS A 324 9.87 -8.08 18.14
CA LYS A 324 10.69 -9.08 17.43
C LYS A 324 12.16 -9.01 17.83
N MET A 325 12.70 -7.80 18.03
CA MET A 325 14.07 -7.61 18.51
C MET A 325 14.24 -8.11 19.95
N GLU A 326 13.30 -7.79 20.84
CA GLU A 326 13.31 -8.24 22.25
C GLU A 326 13.22 -9.77 22.38
N ALA A 327 12.40 -10.41 21.54
CA ALA A 327 12.23 -11.87 21.51
C ALA A 327 13.53 -12.64 21.22
N LYS A 328 14.59 -11.98 20.75
CA LYS A 328 15.93 -12.56 20.59
C LYS A 328 16.79 -12.51 21.86
N GLY A 329 16.17 -12.25 23.03
CA GLY A 329 16.81 -12.36 24.34
C GLY A 329 17.83 -11.25 24.61
N GLY A 330 17.61 -10.05 24.06
CA GLY A 330 18.50 -8.90 24.23
C GLY A 330 19.75 -8.89 23.36
N ASN A 331 19.96 -9.92 22.53
CA ASN A 331 21.11 -9.97 21.62
C ASN A 331 21.00 -8.96 20.47
N VAL A 332 19.80 -8.56 20.03
CA VAL A 332 19.66 -7.52 19.01
C VAL A 332 19.15 -6.24 19.69
N HIS A 333 19.91 -5.16 19.59
CA HIS A 333 19.53 -3.87 20.18
C HIS A 333 19.91 -2.70 19.26
N GLU A 334 19.23 -1.58 19.44
CA GLU A 334 19.67 -0.31 18.85
C GLU A 334 21.05 0.07 19.43
N PRO A 335 21.99 0.55 18.62
CA PRO A 335 23.28 1.05 19.11
C PRO A 335 23.07 2.15 20.15
N THR A 336 23.79 2.04 21.25
CA THR A 336 23.85 3.10 22.27
C THR A 336 24.48 4.36 21.71
N ALA A 337 24.24 5.51 22.35
CA ALA A 337 24.89 6.77 21.96
C ALA A 337 26.43 6.70 22.00
N ALA A 338 27.01 5.86 22.87
CA ALA A 338 28.45 5.64 22.93
C ALA A 338 28.96 4.82 21.73
N GLU A 339 28.22 3.79 21.31
CA GLU A 339 28.54 3.00 20.12
C GLU A 339 28.39 3.82 18.85
N LEU A 340 27.31 4.61 18.71
CA LEU A 340 27.16 5.55 17.59
C LEU A 340 28.35 6.49 17.49
N LYS A 341 28.84 7.05 18.61
CA LYS A 341 30.05 7.89 18.60
C LYS A 341 31.31 7.14 18.11
N LYS A 342 31.45 5.85 18.43
CA LYS A 342 32.57 5.03 17.91
C LYS A 342 32.46 4.85 16.40
N ILE A 343 31.26 4.56 15.90
CA ILE A 343 31.00 4.42 14.46
C ILE A 343 31.30 5.73 13.74
N GLU A 344 30.80 6.86 14.26
CA GLU A 344 31.07 8.20 13.74
C GLU A 344 32.56 8.52 13.70
N ALA A 345 33.30 8.19 14.77
CA ALA A 345 34.74 8.45 14.83
C ALA A 345 35.51 7.59 13.82
N ALA A 346 35.12 6.32 13.65
CA ALA A 346 35.78 5.39 12.74
C ALA A 346 35.44 5.63 11.26
N ALA A 347 34.24 6.15 10.97
CA ALA A 347 33.79 6.42 9.61
C ALA A 347 34.70 7.46 8.92
N PRO A 348 35.10 7.27 7.66
CA PRO A 348 35.93 8.24 6.95
C PRO A 348 35.18 9.57 6.76
N ALA A 349 35.93 10.68 6.71
CA ALA A 349 35.38 12.00 6.44
C ALA A 349 35.07 12.24 4.95
N LYS A 350 35.68 11.46 4.05
CA LYS A 350 35.50 11.57 2.59
C LYS A 350 35.33 10.18 1.99
N ALA A 351 34.52 10.11 0.95
CA ALA A 351 34.36 8.92 0.13
C ALA A 351 35.59 8.72 -0.78
N PRO A 352 35.96 7.47 -1.13
CA PRO A 352 37.04 7.20 -2.08
C PRO A 352 36.74 7.70 -3.50
N ALA A 353 35.46 7.83 -3.89
CA ALA A 353 35.04 8.48 -5.12
C ALA A 353 34.00 9.58 -4.84
N ALA A 354 34.04 10.67 -5.59
CA ALA A 354 32.95 11.65 -5.59
C ALA A 354 31.75 11.05 -6.34
N PRO A 355 30.52 11.15 -5.80
CA PRO A 355 29.35 10.61 -6.49
C PRO A 355 29.08 11.41 -7.78
N ALA A 356 28.80 10.72 -8.88
CA ALA A 356 28.55 11.37 -10.17
C ALA A 356 27.23 12.18 -10.19
N GLU A 357 26.28 11.77 -9.35
CA GLU A 357 24.98 12.40 -9.15
C GLU A 357 24.47 12.10 -7.74
N LYS A 358 23.28 12.60 -7.36
CA LYS A 358 22.68 12.24 -6.07
C LYS A 358 22.32 10.75 -6.06
N ARG A 359 22.93 9.99 -5.16
CA ARG A 359 22.72 8.54 -5.04
C ARG A 359 21.75 8.19 -3.92
N LYS A 360 20.92 7.16 -4.13
CA LYS A 360 20.09 6.52 -3.11
C LYS A 360 20.41 5.05 -2.98
N VAL A 361 20.68 4.58 -1.77
CA VAL A 361 20.97 3.17 -1.47
C VAL A 361 19.89 2.61 -0.56
N LEU A 362 19.23 1.54 -1.01
CA LEU A 362 18.31 0.80 -0.15
C LEU A 362 19.10 -0.17 0.70
N VAL A 363 19.09 0.00 2.02
CA VAL A 363 19.63 -0.95 3.00
C VAL A 363 18.46 -1.80 3.47
N TRP A 364 18.38 -3.00 2.93
CA TRP A 364 17.26 -3.90 3.16
C TRP A 364 17.65 -5.11 4.00
N GLY A 365 16.83 -5.41 5.00
CA GLY A 365 16.95 -6.61 5.82
C GLY A 365 15.97 -6.59 6.99
N HIS A 366 15.86 -7.71 7.69
CA HIS A 366 15.08 -7.82 8.91
C HIS A 366 15.98 -7.62 10.13
N PRO A 367 15.84 -6.52 10.89
CA PRO A 367 16.81 -6.14 11.92
C PRO A 367 16.92 -7.14 13.08
N TRP A 368 15.89 -7.94 13.34
CA TRP A 368 15.86 -8.95 14.41
C TRP A 368 16.47 -10.31 14.02
N THR A 369 16.95 -10.49 12.80
CA THR A 369 17.37 -11.82 12.32
C THR A 369 18.79 -12.15 12.68
N HIS A 370 19.62 -11.14 12.90
CA HIS A 370 21.02 -11.32 13.24
C HIS A 370 21.56 -10.14 14.07
N LEU A 371 22.48 -10.44 14.99
CA LEU A 371 23.08 -9.54 15.97
C LEU A 371 23.49 -8.16 15.41
N PRO A 372 24.26 -8.06 14.31
CA PRO A 372 24.81 -6.79 13.85
C PRO A 372 23.84 -5.92 13.04
N ASN A 373 22.63 -6.38 12.69
CA ASN A 373 21.84 -5.76 11.63
C ASN A 373 21.55 -4.28 11.87
N VAL A 374 21.11 -3.95 13.09
CA VAL A 374 20.76 -2.57 13.45
C VAL A 374 22.01 -1.69 13.51
N THR A 375 23.13 -2.21 14.01
CA THR A 375 24.42 -1.51 14.00
C THR A 375 24.92 -1.27 12.57
N ALA A 376 24.75 -2.25 11.68
CA ALA A 376 25.10 -2.14 10.27
C ALA A 376 24.25 -1.10 9.54
N GLU A 377 22.93 -1.05 9.81
CA GLU A 377 22.02 0.00 9.29
C GLU A 377 22.54 1.39 9.65
N GLN A 378 22.88 1.61 10.93
CA GLN A 378 23.41 2.89 11.40
C GLN A 378 24.78 3.21 10.79
N ALA A 379 25.68 2.21 10.70
CA ALA A 379 27.00 2.40 10.11
C ALA A 379 26.91 2.81 8.63
N ILE A 380 26.06 2.16 7.84
CA ILE A 380 25.87 2.51 6.43
C ILE A 380 25.22 3.89 6.28
N ALA A 381 24.24 4.22 7.12
CA ALA A 381 23.63 5.55 7.12
C ALA A 381 24.65 6.65 7.48
N ILE A 382 25.51 6.41 8.47
CA ILE A 382 26.61 7.31 8.86
C ILE A 382 27.61 7.45 7.72
N LEU A 383 27.99 6.36 7.04
CA LEU A 383 28.90 6.42 5.90
C LEU A 383 28.34 7.30 4.78
N GLY A 384 27.10 7.09 4.37
CA GLY A 384 26.43 7.90 3.35
C GLY A 384 26.37 9.38 3.74
N ARG A 385 25.88 9.68 4.95
CA ARG A 385 25.71 11.05 5.46
C ARG A 385 27.03 11.78 5.67
N LYS A 386 28.02 11.15 6.30
CA LYS A 386 29.30 11.79 6.66
C LYS A 386 30.16 12.08 5.44
N THR A 387 30.10 11.21 4.44
CA THR A 387 30.95 11.31 3.25
C THR A 387 30.26 12.00 2.08
N GLY A 388 28.93 12.10 2.11
CA GLY A 388 28.11 12.59 1.01
C GLY A 388 28.00 11.62 -0.17
N ALA A 389 28.46 10.37 -0.04
CA ALA A 389 28.48 9.40 -1.13
C ALA A 389 27.08 8.98 -1.60
N PHE A 390 26.12 8.85 -0.67
CA PHE A 390 24.75 8.44 -0.95
C PHE A 390 23.82 8.78 0.21
N GLU A 391 22.52 8.89 -0.09
CA GLU A 391 21.42 8.82 0.89
C GLU A 391 21.10 7.35 1.17
N ALA A 392 21.20 6.92 2.43
CA ALA A 392 20.79 5.59 2.83
C ALA A 392 19.29 5.59 3.18
N VAL A 393 18.55 4.65 2.61
CA VAL A 393 17.16 4.36 2.97
C VAL A 393 17.14 2.99 3.62
N VAL A 394 16.99 2.96 4.95
CA VAL A 394 16.90 1.73 5.74
C VAL A 394 15.45 1.27 5.78
N SER A 395 15.19 0.01 5.41
CA SER A 395 13.84 -0.53 5.44
C SER A 395 13.84 -2.04 5.49
N ASP A 396 12.82 -2.61 6.12
CA ASP A 396 12.50 -4.02 6.06
C ASP A 396 11.32 -4.31 5.12
N ASP A 397 10.79 -3.31 4.43
CA ASP A 397 9.62 -3.43 3.56
C ASP A 397 9.98 -4.17 2.25
N PRO A 398 9.58 -5.45 2.06
CA PRO A 398 9.89 -6.19 0.85
C PRO A 398 9.22 -5.60 -0.40
N ARG A 399 8.26 -4.68 -0.26
CA ARG A 399 7.61 -4.01 -1.39
C ARG A 399 8.48 -2.94 -2.01
N LEU A 400 9.50 -2.43 -1.33
CA LEU A 400 10.51 -1.56 -1.95
C LEU A 400 11.36 -2.31 -2.97
N LEU A 401 11.35 -3.64 -2.90
CA LEU A 401 12.05 -4.53 -3.82
C LEU A 401 11.22 -4.89 -5.06
N LEU A 402 9.99 -4.39 -5.20
CA LEU A 402 9.08 -4.73 -6.30
C LEU A 402 9.13 -3.74 -7.48
N GLY A 403 9.16 -4.30 -8.69
CA GLY A 403 8.79 -3.62 -9.93
C GLY A 403 9.49 -2.28 -10.13
N ASP A 404 8.72 -1.21 -10.31
CA ASP A 404 9.19 0.16 -10.56
C ASP A 404 9.68 0.91 -9.30
N ARG A 405 9.62 0.27 -8.12
CA ARG A 405 10.06 0.88 -6.86
C ARG A 405 11.54 0.67 -6.62
N LEU A 406 12.05 -0.55 -6.86
CA LEU A 406 13.46 -0.87 -6.67
C LEU A 406 14.41 -0.03 -7.57
N PRO A 407 14.06 0.27 -8.84
CA PRO A 407 14.85 1.17 -9.70
C PRO A 407 15.04 2.60 -9.19
N ARG A 408 14.31 3.03 -8.15
CA ARG A 408 14.51 4.34 -7.48
C ARG A 408 15.80 4.40 -6.66
N PHE A 409 16.43 3.26 -6.44
CA PHE A 409 17.69 3.12 -5.74
C PHE A 409 18.81 2.75 -6.71
N ASP A 410 20.02 3.23 -6.45
CA ASP A 410 21.21 3.00 -7.25
C ASP A 410 21.96 1.73 -6.87
N ALA A 411 21.82 1.30 -5.62
CA ALA A 411 22.23 -0.01 -5.16
C ALA A 411 21.30 -0.55 -4.07
N LEU A 412 21.25 -1.87 -3.98
CA LEU A 412 20.59 -2.63 -2.91
C LEU A 412 21.65 -3.24 -1.98
N VAL A 413 21.63 -2.93 -0.70
CA VAL A 413 22.43 -3.61 0.33
C VAL A 413 21.55 -4.65 1.02
N MET A 414 21.90 -5.92 0.86
CA MET A 414 21.34 -7.06 1.56
C MET A 414 22.02 -7.18 2.92
N ASN A 415 21.44 -6.51 3.93
CA ASN A 415 22.03 -6.34 5.24
C ASN A 415 21.85 -7.60 6.10
N ASN A 416 22.84 -8.49 6.10
CA ASN A 416 22.99 -9.57 7.07
C ASN A 416 21.72 -10.45 7.24
N ILE A 417 21.02 -10.72 6.14
CA ILE A 417 19.76 -11.48 6.16
C ILE A 417 20.10 -12.96 6.35
N HIS A 418 19.61 -13.58 7.42
CA HIS A 418 19.91 -14.99 7.73
C HIS A 418 18.76 -15.95 7.38
N GLU A 419 17.62 -15.44 6.91
CA GLU A 419 16.41 -16.22 6.71
C GLU A 419 16.39 -16.96 5.37
N ARG A 420 15.80 -18.15 5.36
CA ARG A 420 15.63 -18.95 4.14
C ARG A 420 14.63 -18.31 3.18
N ASP A 421 13.51 -17.80 3.70
CA ASP A 421 12.39 -17.29 2.92
C ASP A 421 11.90 -15.93 3.48
N PRO A 422 12.72 -14.87 3.42
CA PRO A 422 12.43 -13.60 4.10
C PRO A 422 11.26 -12.81 3.48
N PHE A 423 10.72 -13.23 2.34
CA PHE A 423 9.54 -12.58 1.73
C PHE A 423 8.22 -13.28 2.08
N LEU A 424 8.29 -14.42 2.77
CA LEU A 424 7.11 -15.10 3.27
C LEU A 424 6.75 -14.60 4.68
N PRO A 425 5.45 -14.58 5.04
CA PRO A 425 5.03 -14.24 6.39
C PRO A 425 5.55 -15.22 7.45
N ASP A 426 5.81 -14.71 8.66
CA ASP A 426 6.21 -15.53 9.82
C ASP A 426 5.24 -16.69 10.10
N ASP A 427 3.94 -16.46 9.88
CA ASP A 427 2.88 -17.44 10.11
C ASP A 427 2.50 -18.23 8.85
N PHE A 428 3.34 -18.25 7.81
CA PHE A 428 3.07 -18.91 6.52
C PHE A 428 2.54 -20.34 6.68
N GLY A 429 3.04 -21.11 7.64
CA GLY A 429 2.57 -22.47 7.93
C GLY A 429 1.09 -22.57 8.32
N ARG A 430 0.56 -21.54 8.99
CA ARG A 430 -0.82 -21.44 9.50
C ARG A 430 -1.81 -20.88 8.48
N LEU A 431 -1.30 -20.31 7.39
CA LEU A 431 -2.13 -19.77 6.31
C LEU A 431 -2.90 -20.88 5.57
N ASN A 432 -4.08 -20.52 5.06
CA ASN A 432 -4.87 -21.39 4.18
C ASN A 432 -4.24 -21.48 2.77
N ALA A 433 -4.78 -22.35 1.90
CA ALA A 433 -4.20 -22.60 0.58
C ALA A 433 -4.13 -21.35 -0.32
N GLU A 434 -5.20 -20.54 -0.35
CA GLU A 434 -5.27 -19.30 -1.15
C GLU A 434 -4.25 -18.26 -0.65
N GLN A 435 -4.14 -18.11 0.67
CA GLN A 435 -3.16 -17.23 1.31
C GLN A 435 -1.72 -17.67 1.05
N LYS A 436 -1.45 -18.98 1.08
CA LYS A 436 -0.13 -19.53 0.76
C LYS A 436 0.24 -19.29 -0.71
N ASP A 437 -0.70 -19.47 -1.63
CA ASP A 437 -0.50 -19.18 -3.05
C ASP A 437 -0.16 -17.71 -3.28
N ALA A 438 -0.91 -16.80 -2.67
CA ALA A 438 -0.65 -15.37 -2.73
C ALA A 438 0.74 -14.97 -2.19
N ALA A 439 1.11 -15.46 -1.00
CA ALA A 439 2.42 -15.18 -0.41
C ALA A 439 3.58 -15.72 -1.29
N ARG A 440 3.41 -16.89 -1.91
CA ARG A 440 4.38 -17.45 -2.87
C ARG A 440 4.49 -16.62 -4.15
N LYS A 441 3.37 -16.10 -4.67
CA LYS A 441 3.39 -15.19 -5.82
C LYS A 441 4.12 -13.89 -5.51
N PHE A 442 3.89 -13.32 -4.32
CA PHE A 442 4.61 -12.15 -3.84
C PHE A 442 6.11 -12.41 -3.73
N ASP A 443 6.51 -13.50 -3.07
CA ASP A 443 7.90 -13.94 -2.96
C ASP A 443 8.56 -14.09 -4.34
N ALA A 444 7.89 -14.76 -5.28
CA ALA A 444 8.39 -14.92 -6.64
C ALA A 444 8.55 -13.59 -7.39
N ALA A 445 7.60 -12.65 -7.23
CA ALA A 445 7.66 -11.33 -7.85
C ALA A 445 8.82 -10.47 -7.30
N VAL A 446 9.04 -10.50 -5.98
CA VAL A 446 10.19 -9.81 -5.36
C VAL A 446 11.50 -10.40 -5.87
N LYS A 447 11.62 -11.74 -5.88
CA LYS A 447 12.80 -12.44 -6.37
C LYS A 447 13.12 -12.07 -7.83
N GLN A 448 12.11 -12.08 -8.70
CA GLN A 448 12.28 -11.71 -10.10
C GLN A 448 12.71 -10.24 -10.26
N SER A 449 12.09 -9.33 -9.51
CA SER A 449 12.42 -7.91 -9.53
C SER A 449 13.88 -7.63 -9.16
N ILE A 450 14.43 -8.34 -8.15
CA ILE A 450 15.85 -8.22 -7.78
C ILE A 450 16.76 -8.70 -8.92
N LEU A 451 16.41 -9.81 -9.60
CA LEU A 451 17.21 -10.32 -10.72
C LEU A 451 17.23 -9.33 -11.88
N ASP A 452 16.08 -8.77 -12.22
CA ASP A 452 15.97 -7.82 -13.33
C ASP A 452 16.69 -6.50 -13.01
N TYR A 453 16.58 -6.03 -11.76
CA TYR A 453 17.30 -4.86 -11.27
C TYR A 453 18.82 -4.99 -11.43
N VAL A 454 19.40 -6.10 -10.96
CA VAL A 454 20.85 -6.33 -11.07
C VAL A 454 21.25 -6.60 -12.52
N LYS A 455 20.55 -7.48 -13.24
CA LYS A 455 20.86 -7.76 -14.66
C LYS A 455 20.77 -6.51 -15.53
N GLY A 456 19.88 -5.57 -15.19
CA GLY A 456 19.70 -4.28 -15.86
C GLY A 456 20.79 -3.23 -15.57
N GLY A 457 21.79 -3.54 -14.74
CA GLY A 457 22.97 -2.69 -14.56
C GLY A 457 23.09 -2.01 -13.20
N LYS A 458 22.15 -2.23 -12.29
CA LYS A 458 22.22 -1.70 -10.92
C LYS A 458 23.05 -2.60 -9.99
N GLY A 459 23.47 -2.03 -8.86
CA GLY A 459 24.38 -2.69 -7.92
C GLY A 459 23.67 -3.48 -6.83
N ILE A 460 24.28 -4.57 -6.37
CA ILE A 460 23.88 -5.25 -5.14
C ILE A 460 25.08 -5.53 -4.25
N VAL A 461 24.90 -5.32 -2.95
CA VAL A 461 25.90 -5.56 -1.91
C VAL A 461 25.38 -6.61 -0.95
N GLY A 462 26.16 -7.65 -0.68
CA GLY A 462 25.88 -8.60 0.40
C GLY A 462 26.88 -8.43 1.54
N THR A 463 26.38 -8.35 2.78
CA THR A 463 27.22 -8.33 3.98
C THR A 463 26.98 -9.60 4.80
N HIS A 464 28.06 -10.17 5.34
CA HIS A 464 28.10 -11.31 6.23
C HIS A 464 27.03 -12.38 5.91
N ALA A 465 25.92 -12.41 6.66
CA ALA A 465 24.87 -13.41 6.55
C ALA A 465 24.07 -13.38 5.26
N ALA A 466 24.25 -12.40 4.37
CA ALA A 466 23.56 -12.37 3.07
C ALA A 466 23.67 -13.69 2.28
N THR A 467 24.78 -14.43 2.39
CA THR A 467 24.94 -15.76 1.77
C THR A 467 24.27 -16.91 2.53
N ALA A 468 23.83 -16.69 3.77
CA ALA A 468 22.99 -17.60 4.55
C ALA A 468 21.50 -17.47 4.19
N ALA A 469 21.08 -16.37 3.56
CA ALA A 469 19.73 -16.22 3.04
C ALA A 469 19.46 -17.13 1.83
N PHE A 470 18.17 -17.25 1.47
CA PHE A 470 17.71 -17.75 0.16
C PHE A 470 18.30 -19.08 -0.29
N GLN A 471 18.49 -20.02 0.64
CA GLN A 471 19.22 -21.27 0.43
C GLN A 471 18.65 -22.15 -0.71
N ASN A 472 17.40 -21.92 -1.10
CA ASN A 472 16.68 -22.65 -2.16
C ASN A 472 16.50 -21.84 -3.46
N TRP A 473 17.13 -20.66 -3.60
CA TRP A 473 16.99 -19.81 -4.77
C TRP A 473 18.28 -19.75 -5.58
N ALA A 474 18.48 -20.73 -6.48
CA ALA A 474 19.75 -20.93 -7.21
C ALA A 474 20.31 -19.65 -7.86
N ALA A 475 19.46 -18.82 -8.47
CA ALA A 475 19.89 -17.56 -9.10
C ALA A 475 20.50 -16.56 -8.09
N TYR A 476 20.07 -16.57 -6.82
CA TYR A 476 20.69 -15.77 -5.77
C TYR A 476 22.07 -16.29 -5.40
N GLY A 477 22.24 -17.61 -5.28
CA GLY A 477 23.54 -18.22 -5.03
C GLY A 477 24.53 -17.93 -6.13
N GLU A 478 24.08 -18.03 -7.39
CA GLU A 478 24.86 -17.60 -8.55
C GLU A 478 25.22 -16.12 -8.45
N MET A 479 24.24 -15.24 -8.20
CA MET A 479 24.44 -13.79 -8.10
C MET A 479 25.45 -13.42 -7.01
N MET A 480 25.26 -13.90 -5.78
CA MET A 480 26.16 -13.63 -4.65
C MET A 480 27.48 -14.38 -4.73
N GLY A 481 27.56 -15.44 -5.54
CA GLY A 481 28.78 -16.21 -5.75
C GLY A 481 29.00 -17.36 -4.77
N GLY A 482 27.96 -17.79 -4.06
CA GLY A 482 28.05 -18.86 -3.07
C GLY A 482 26.92 -18.80 -2.05
N TYR A 483 26.78 -19.86 -1.28
CA TYR A 483 25.96 -19.88 -0.08
C TYR A 483 26.80 -20.19 1.15
N TYR A 484 26.30 -19.82 2.32
CA TYR A 484 26.79 -20.31 3.59
C TYR A 484 26.88 -21.84 3.61
N GLY A 485 28.02 -22.36 4.05
CA GLY A 485 28.26 -23.79 4.27
C GLY A 485 28.63 -24.07 5.73
N ALA A 486 29.68 -23.42 6.23
CA ALA A 486 30.17 -23.54 7.60
C ALA A 486 30.78 -22.21 8.05
N HIS A 487 31.22 -22.10 9.30
CA HIS A 487 31.93 -20.92 9.79
C HIS A 487 33.03 -21.28 10.79
N MET A 488 33.88 -20.31 11.08
CA MET A 488 34.74 -20.27 12.27
C MET A 488 34.58 -18.91 12.96
N VAL A 489 34.81 -18.88 14.28
CA VAL A 489 34.91 -17.64 15.07
C VAL A 489 36.30 -17.60 15.69
N GLY A 490 37.03 -16.52 15.47
CA GLY A 490 38.36 -16.37 16.06
C GLY A 490 39.16 -15.22 15.46
N ASP A 491 40.42 -15.13 15.87
CA ASP A 491 41.38 -14.20 15.30
C ASP A 491 41.81 -14.69 13.91
N VAL A 492 41.61 -13.86 12.89
CA VAL A 492 41.96 -14.15 11.50
C VAL A 492 42.93 -13.11 10.96
N VAL A 493 43.82 -13.56 10.08
CA VAL A 493 44.77 -12.72 9.36
C VAL A 493 44.38 -12.74 7.89
N LEU A 494 44.06 -11.57 7.35
CA LEU A 494 43.59 -11.42 5.98
C LEU A 494 44.65 -10.77 5.10
N LYS A 495 44.83 -11.32 3.89
CA LYS A 495 45.63 -10.71 2.83
C LYS A 495 44.75 -10.20 1.70
N ARG A 496 45.29 -9.22 0.95
CA ARG A 496 44.70 -8.78 -0.32
C ARG A 496 45.10 -9.77 -1.41
N ASP A 497 44.10 -10.41 -2.01
CA ASP A 497 44.30 -11.19 -3.24
C ASP A 497 44.34 -10.27 -4.46
N ASP A 498 43.65 -9.13 -4.39
CA ASP A 498 43.77 -8.03 -5.35
C ASP A 498 44.07 -6.72 -4.63
N ALA A 499 45.34 -6.31 -4.67
CA ALA A 499 45.81 -5.03 -4.13
C ALA A 499 45.49 -3.82 -5.03
N THR A 500 45.11 -4.06 -6.30
CA THR A 500 44.83 -3.01 -7.29
C THR A 500 43.37 -2.55 -7.26
N HIS A 501 42.46 -3.40 -6.80
CA HIS A 501 41.06 -3.04 -6.70
C HIS A 501 40.85 -1.98 -5.61
N PRO A 502 40.18 -0.84 -5.88
CA PRO A 502 40.13 0.27 -4.92
C PRO A 502 39.35 -0.05 -3.65
N ALA A 503 38.49 -1.08 -3.66
CA ALA A 503 37.84 -1.57 -2.44
C ALA A 503 38.81 -2.15 -1.40
N THR A 504 40.05 -2.52 -1.77
CA THR A 504 41.06 -3.03 -0.83
C THR A 504 42.12 -1.99 -0.45
N ALA A 505 42.03 -0.76 -0.98
CA ALA A 505 43.03 0.28 -0.74
C ALA A 505 43.19 0.66 0.73
N CYS A 506 42.14 0.51 1.55
CA CYS A 506 42.18 0.85 2.97
C CYS A 506 43.06 -0.06 3.82
N PHE A 507 43.42 -1.26 3.35
CA PHE A 507 44.22 -2.20 4.14
C PHE A 507 45.73 -1.95 4.05
N GLY A 508 46.19 -1.17 3.06
CA GLY A 508 47.62 -0.97 2.82
C GLY A 508 48.34 -2.28 2.49
N ASP A 509 49.66 -2.32 2.67
CA ASP A 509 50.48 -3.49 2.32
C ASP A 509 50.59 -4.53 3.44
N GLU A 510 50.13 -4.18 4.64
CA GLU A 510 50.19 -5.07 5.81
C GLU A 510 48.97 -5.99 5.90
N PRO A 511 49.14 -7.24 6.39
CA PRO A 511 48.04 -8.15 6.67
C PRO A 511 47.05 -7.56 7.69
N PHE A 512 45.76 -7.67 7.38
CA PHE A 512 44.70 -7.15 8.24
C PHE A 512 44.28 -8.20 9.28
N ARG A 513 44.42 -7.86 10.56
CA ARG A 513 44.10 -8.76 11.69
C ARG A 513 42.78 -8.33 12.33
N ILE A 514 41.87 -9.28 12.50
CA ILE A 514 40.55 -9.02 13.08
C ILE A 514 40.02 -10.27 13.80
N HIS A 515 39.28 -10.08 14.89
CA HIS A 515 38.51 -11.13 15.55
C HIS A 515 37.09 -11.14 14.99
N GLU A 516 36.70 -12.19 14.26
CA GLU A 516 35.43 -12.18 13.50
C GLU A 516 34.82 -13.59 13.34
N GLU A 517 33.52 -13.65 13.03
CA GLU A 517 32.92 -14.85 12.44
C GLU A 517 33.09 -14.85 10.92
N ILE A 518 33.80 -15.84 10.38
CA ILE A 518 34.06 -15.97 8.95
C ILE A 518 33.40 -17.24 8.41
N TYR A 519 32.70 -17.10 7.29
CA TYR A 519 32.02 -18.19 6.60
C TYR A 519 32.92 -18.91 5.59
N PHE A 520 32.64 -20.21 5.43
CA PHE A 520 33.09 -21.04 4.34
C PHE A 520 31.90 -21.33 3.43
N PHE A 521 32.14 -21.28 2.12
CA PHE A 521 31.07 -21.24 1.14
C PHE A 521 30.89 -22.58 0.43
N ARG A 522 29.62 -22.99 0.29
CA ARG A 522 29.23 -24.07 -0.61
C ARG A 522 28.97 -23.53 -2.02
N GLY A 523 28.81 -24.44 -2.97
CA GLY A 523 28.56 -24.13 -4.38
C GLY A 523 27.42 -23.09 -4.55
N PRO A 524 27.52 -22.18 -5.53
CA PRO A 524 28.45 -22.20 -6.68
C PRO A 524 29.81 -21.49 -6.45
N HIS A 525 30.25 -21.31 -5.20
CA HIS A 525 31.52 -20.66 -4.89
C HIS A 525 32.72 -21.24 -5.65
N THR A 526 33.40 -20.39 -6.41
CA THR A 526 34.68 -20.71 -7.06
C THR A 526 35.40 -19.44 -7.49
N ARG A 527 36.73 -19.38 -7.30
CA ARG A 527 37.57 -18.29 -7.80
C ARG A 527 37.49 -18.09 -9.32
N LYS A 528 37.09 -19.10 -10.08
CA LYS A 528 36.88 -18.97 -11.54
C LYS A 528 35.76 -17.99 -11.91
N ASN A 529 34.81 -17.79 -11.00
CA ASN A 529 33.63 -16.95 -11.21
C ASN A 529 33.68 -15.66 -10.37
N LEU A 530 34.72 -15.51 -9.53
CA LEU A 530 34.83 -14.46 -8.53
C LEU A 530 36.16 -13.73 -8.66
N ARG A 531 36.12 -12.40 -8.63
CA ARG A 531 37.32 -11.63 -8.35
C ARG A 531 37.49 -11.50 -6.84
N VAL A 532 38.23 -12.43 -6.25
CA VAL A 532 38.48 -12.43 -4.80
C VAL A 532 39.36 -11.23 -4.43
N LEU A 533 38.90 -10.45 -3.46
CA LEU A 533 39.56 -9.24 -2.98
C LEU A 533 40.37 -9.51 -1.71
N LEU A 534 39.76 -10.20 -0.74
CA LEU A 534 40.39 -10.59 0.51
C LEU A 534 40.28 -12.10 0.70
N SER A 535 41.33 -12.72 1.24
CA SER A 535 41.30 -14.11 1.71
C SER A 535 42.19 -14.28 2.94
N PHE A 536 42.13 -15.45 3.58
CA PHE A 536 43.05 -15.74 4.68
C PHE A 536 44.51 -15.72 4.21
N ASP A 537 45.38 -15.15 5.05
CA ASP A 537 46.81 -15.34 4.96
C ASP A 537 47.20 -16.66 5.64
N LEU A 538 47.19 -17.75 4.86
CA LEU A 538 47.52 -19.08 5.36
C LEU A 538 48.96 -19.21 5.88
N ALA A 539 49.87 -18.31 5.51
CA ALA A 539 51.22 -18.30 6.10
C ALA A 539 51.21 -17.85 7.56
N GLN A 540 50.19 -17.09 7.95
CA GLN A 540 50.01 -16.56 9.31
C GLN A 540 48.83 -17.18 10.06
N MET A 541 48.14 -18.12 9.42
CA MET A 541 47.01 -18.86 9.99
C MET A 541 47.28 -20.37 9.94
N PRO A 542 48.00 -20.92 10.94
CA PRO A 542 48.32 -22.34 10.98
C PRO A 542 47.10 -23.24 11.21
N ASP A 543 46.00 -22.70 11.76
CA ASP A 543 44.71 -23.40 11.93
C ASP A 543 43.55 -22.59 11.31
N PRO A 544 43.42 -22.57 9.98
CA PRO A 544 42.40 -21.78 9.27
C PRO A 544 41.01 -22.45 9.29
N GLY A 545 40.81 -23.48 10.11
CA GLY A 545 39.62 -24.34 10.06
C GLY A 545 39.63 -25.33 8.88
N LYS A 546 38.58 -26.14 8.76
CA LYS A 546 38.53 -27.28 7.83
C LYS A 546 37.69 -26.97 6.59
N ARG A 547 38.37 -26.67 5.48
CA ARG A 547 37.76 -26.60 4.14
C ARG A 547 38.57 -27.47 3.14
N PRO A 548 37.95 -28.42 2.41
CA PRO A 548 38.68 -29.38 1.57
C PRO A 548 39.57 -28.77 0.48
N ASP A 549 39.11 -27.68 -0.16
CA ASP A 549 39.82 -26.98 -1.24
C ASP A 549 40.80 -25.90 -0.74
N LYS A 550 40.84 -25.66 0.58
CA LYS A 550 41.60 -24.58 1.23
C LYS A 550 41.36 -23.17 0.66
N ASP A 551 40.19 -22.91 0.06
CA ASP A 551 39.84 -21.58 -0.42
C ASP A 551 39.07 -20.78 0.64
N TYR A 552 39.75 -19.86 1.31
CA TYR A 552 39.20 -19.03 2.39
C TYR A 552 38.99 -17.58 1.94
N ALA A 553 38.28 -17.40 0.83
CA ALA A 553 37.86 -16.08 0.37
C ALA A 553 36.95 -15.40 1.41
N VAL A 554 37.14 -14.10 1.59
CA VAL A 554 36.44 -13.27 2.59
C VAL A 554 35.60 -12.19 1.93
N SER A 555 36.11 -11.59 0.84
CA SER A 555 35.35 -10.64 0.04
C SER A 555 35.68 -10.77 -1.43
N TRP A 556 34.73 -10.40 -2.28
CA TRP A 556 34.88 -10.46 -3.73
C TRP A 556 33.94 -9.50 -4.44
N VAL A 557 34.25 -9.28 -5.71
CA VAL A 557 33.34 -8.66 -6.67
C VAL A 557 33.10 -9.59 -7.84
N ARG A 558 31.97 -9.40 -8.53
CA ARG A 558 31.69 -10.04 -9.82
C ARG A 558 30.62 -9.30 -10.62
N PRO A 559 30.60 -9.47 -11.95
CA PRO A 559 29.46 -9.07 -12.76
C PRO A 559 28.29 -10.05 -12.58
N TYR A 560 27.05 -9.55 -12.71
CA TYR A 560 25.86 -10.38 -12.88
C TYR A 560 24.91 -9.70 -13.87
N GLY A 561 24.84 -10.23 -15.10
CA GLY A 561 24.30 -9.46 -16.22
C GLY A 561 25.14 -8.18 -16.42
N MET A 562 24.49 -7.02 -16.50
CA MET A 562 25.18 -5.72 -16.55
C MET A 562 25.50 -5.16 -15.15
N GLY A 563 25.02 -5.79 -14.09
CA GLY A 563 25.11 -5.30 -12.71
C GLY A 563 26.43 -5.63 -12.03
N ARG A 564 26.65 -4.94 -10.91
CA ARG A 564 27.85 -5.04 -10.08
C ARG A 564 27.49 -5.66 -8.74
N VAL A 565 28.13 -6.79 -8.41
CA VAL A 565 27.97 -7.47 -7.13
C VAL A 565 29.22 -7.25 -6.30
N PHE A 566 29.05 -6.77 -5.07
CA PHE A 566 30.10 -6.77 -4.04
C PHE A 566 29.64 -7.60 -2.86
N TYR A 567 30.52 -8.45 -2.34
CA TYR A 567 30.25 -9.24 -1.15
C TYR A 567 31.42 -9.15 -0.18
N THR A 568 31.11 -9.03 1.12
CA THR A 568 32.07 -9.22 2.19
C THR A 568 31.46 -10.03 3.32
N VAL A 569 32.19 -11.03 3.80
CA VAL A 569 31.79 -11.84 4.95
C VAL A 569 31.99 -11.11 6.28
N LEU A 570 32.76 -10.02 6.30
CA LEU A 570 32.97 -9.22 7.50
C LEU A 570 31.67 -8.53 7.94
N GLY A 571 31.57 -8.19 9.22
CA GLY A 571 30.43 -7.46 9.77
C GLY A 571 29.48 -8.30 10.61
N HIS A 572 29.96 -9.42 11.18
CA HIS A 572 29.19 -10.19 12.17
C HIS A 572 29.25 -9.54 13.55
N LYS A 573 30.46 -9.24 14.02
CA LYS A 573 30.64 -8.59 15.32
C LYS A 573 30.14 -7.14 15.26
N VAL A 574 29.48 -6.71 16.33
CA VAL A 574 29.03 -5.32 16.47
C VAL A 574 30.24 -4.38 16.38
N GLU A 575 31.35 -4.78 16.98
CA GLU A 575 32.62 -4.07 17.02
C GLU A 575 33.23 -3.79 15.64
N THR A 576 32.97 -4.67 14.68
CA THR A 576 33.46 -4.52 13.30
C THR A 576 32.97 -3.19 12.68
N HIS A 577 31.79 -2.72 13.09
CA HIS A 577 31.17 -1.49 12.59
C HIS A 577 31.78 -0.19 13.13
N TRP A 578 32.77 -0.27 14.01
CA TRP A 578 33.65 0.86 14.34
C TRP A 578 35.13 0.55 14.10
N ASN A 579 35.42 -0.41 13.23
CA ASN A 579 36.76 -0.62 12.68
C ASN A 579 36.96 0.27 11.44
N PRO A 580 37.94 1.19 11.43
CA PRO A 580 38.14 2.12 10.30
C PRO A 580 38.45 1.43 8.96
N HIS A 581 39.14 0.28 8.97
CA HIS A 581 39.45 -0.46 7.73
C HIS A 581 38.20 -1.10 7.15
N PHE A 582 37.38 -1.74 7.99
CA PHE A 582 36.10 -2.30 7.57
C PHE A 582 35.15 -1.24 7.01
N LEU A 583 34.96 -0.12 7.72
CA LEU A 583 34.07 0.95 7.27
C LEU A 583 34.49 1.55 5.93
N ARG A 584 35.80 1.70 5.69
CA ARG A 584 36.32 2.13 4.38
C ARG A 584 36.14 1.07 3.30
N HIS A 585 36.33 -0.21 3.62
CA HIS A 585 36.10 -1.32 2.69
C HIS A 585 34.62 -1.42 2.28
N LEU A 586 33.71 -1.33 3.25
CA LEU A 586 32.27 -1.35 3.02
C LEU A 586 31.81 -0.16 2.18
N LEU A 587 32.25 1.06 2.50
CA LEU A 587 31.95 2.25 1.70
C LEU A 587 32.43 2.11 0.25
N ALA A 588 33.67 1.64 0.05
CA ALA A 588 34.23 1.44 -1.28
C ALA A 588 33.46 0.36 -2.05
N GLY A 589 33.07 -0.74 -1.40
CA GLY A 589 32.23 -1.78 -1.98
C GLY A 589 30.85 -1.27 -2.41
N ILE A 590 30.21 -0.42 -1.58
CA ILE A 590 28.94 0.22 -1.92
C ILE A 590 29.11 1.17 -3.11
N GLN A 591 30.15 2.02 -3.14
CA GLN A 591 30.40 2.91 -4.26
C GLN A 591 30.75 2.18 -5.55
N PHE A 592 31.43 1.04 -5.46
CA PHE A 592 31.63 0.14 -6.59
C PHE A 592 30.29 -0.40 -7.11
N ALA A 593 29.42 -0.91 -6.23
CA ALA A 593 28.12 -1.43 -6.63
C ALA A 593 27.27 -0.35 -7.32
N ILE A 594 27.23 0.87 -6.76
CA ILE A 594 26.58 2.04 -7.36
C ILE A 594 27.17 2.32 -8.76
N GLY A 595 28.50 2.24 -8.90
CA GLY A 595 29.25 2.51 -10.13
C GLY A 595 30.05 3.82 -10.11
N ASP A 596 30.09 4.52 -8.97
CA ASP A 596 30.88 5.75 -8.80
C ASP A 596 32.37 5.45 -8.57
N LEU A 597 32.70 4.29 -7.97
CA LEU A 597 34.07 3.84 -7.80
C LEU A 597 34.42 2.78 -8.86
N PRO A 598 35.29 3.08 -9.85
CA PRO A 598 35.64 2.14 -10.89
C PRO A 598 36.44 0.95 -10.34
N GLY A 599 36.08 -0.26 -10.73
CA GLY A 599 36.81 -1.48 -10.38
C GLY A 599 36.51 -2.56 -11.40
N ASP A 600 37.52 -3.35 -11.77
CA ASP A 600 37.29 -4.52 -12.60
C ASP A 600 36.60 -5.60 -11.78
N ALA A 601 35.49 -6.13 -12.27
CA ALA A 601 34.73 -7.18 -11.63
C ALA A 601 35.05 -8.57 -12.19
N ALA A 602 35.80 -8.64 -13.30
CA ALA A 602 36.15 -9.90 -13.93
C ALA A 602 37.00 -10.76 -12.98
N PRO A 603 36.74 -12.08 -12.91
CA PRO A 603 37.57 -13.00 -12.15
C PRO A 603 39.05 -12.83 -12.50
N LEU A 604 39.92 -12.94 -11.51
CA LEU A 604 41.36 -12.96 -11.77
C LEU A 604 41.68 -14.22 -12.57
N THR A 605 42.36 -14.08 -13.70
CA THR A 605 42.89 -15.22 -14.44
C THR A 605 43.85 -15.99 -13.52
N PRO A 606 43.72 -17.32 -13.37
CA PRO A 606 44.58 -18.12 -12.48
C PRO A 606 46.07 -17.97 -12.74
#